data_AF-A0A8S3CXQ5-F1
#
_entry.id   AF-A0A8S3CXQ5-F1
#
_cell.length_a   1.000
_cell.length_b   1.000
_cell.length_c   1.000
_cell.angle_alpha   90.00
_cell.angle_beta   90.00
_cell.angle_gamma   90.00
#
_symmetry.space_group_name_H-M   'P 1'
#
loop_
_entity.id
_entity.type
_entity.pdbx_description
1 polymer ?
#
loop_
_entity_poly.entity_id
_entity_poly.type
_entity_poly.pdbx_seq_one_letter_code
_entity_poly.pdbx_strand_id
1 'polypeptide(L)' 'MGDAALTVNEALYNFDLIKLYLNFLNSIVDSQGADGAVPDTVPFSDGDYPSDPNWGTALPTIAWQLYRHYMDDQVLCV' A
#
# COMPACT_ATOMS: atom_id res chain seq x y z
N MET A 1 -4.16 2.61 -6.60
CA MET A 1 -3.90 1.87 -5.35
C MET A 1 -4.49 0.47 -5.37
N GLY A 2 -5.77 0.31 -5.75
CA GLY A 2 -6.44 -1.01 -5.81
C GLY A 2 -5.70 -2.05 -6.67
N ASP A 3 -5.17 -1.66 -7.83
CA ASP A 3 -4.41 -2.53 -8.73
C ASP A 3 -3.20 -3.17 -8.02
N ALA A 4 -2.46 -2.36 -7.25
CA ALA A 4 -1.31 -2.81 -6.49
C ALA A 4 -1.73 -3.74 -5.34
N ALA A 5 -2.85 -3.45 -4.67
CA ALA A 5 -3.40 -4.29 -3.62
C ALA A 5 -3.81 -5.69 -4.12
N LEU A 6 -4.34 -5.78 -5.34
CA LEU A 6 -4.77 -7.04 -5.95
C LEU A 6 -3.60 -7.88 -6.48
N THR A 7 -2.52 -7.23 -6.92
CA THR A 7 -1.37 -7.90 -7.57
C THR A 7 -0.21 -8.20 -6.61
N VAL A 8 -0.14 -7.56 -5.43
CA VAL A 8 0.99 -7.70 -4.49
C VAL A 8 1.37 -9.14 -4.17
N ASN A 9 0.39 -10.03 -3.97
CA ASN A 9 0.69 -11.41 -3.61
C ASN A 9 1.41 -12.13 -4.76
N GLU A 10 0.89 -12.01 -5.98
CA GLU A 10 1.53 -12.58 -7.18
C GLU A 10 2.93 -12.00 -7.39
N ALA A 11 3.09 -10.68 -7.25
CA ALA A 11 4.36 -10.01 -7.46
C ALA A 11 5.44 -10.50 -6.47
N LEU A 12 5.08 -10.65 -5.18
CA LEU A 12 5.99 -11.12 -4.14
C LEU A 12 6.41 -12.59 -4.32
N TYR A 13 5.54 -13.44 -4.89
CA TYR A 13 5.93 -14.83 -5.20
C TYR A 13 6.91 -14.94 -6.38
N ASN A 14 7.01 -13.92 -7.24
CA ASN A 14 7.85 -13.95 -8.43
C ASN A 14 9.13 -13.11 -8.29
N PHE A 15 9.13 -12.08 -7.44
CA PHE A 15 10.22 -11.10 -7.36
C PHE A 15 10.48 -10.65 -5.91
N ASP A 16 11.73 -10.30 -5.62
CA ASP A 16 12.08 -9.64 -4.35
C ASP A 16 11.79 -8.12 -4.46
N LEU A 17 10.64 -7.70 -3.91
CA LEU A 17 10.12 -6.34 -4.03
C LEU A 17 9.94 -5.63 -2.69
N ILE A 18 10.53 -6.12 -1.59
CA ILE A 18 10.34 -5.53 -0.26
C ILE A 18 10.64 -4.03 -0.24
N LYS A 19 11.74 -3.60 -0.83
CA LYS A 19 12.12 -2.17 -0.86
C LYS A 19 11.14 -1.32 -1.68
N LEU A 20 10.63 -1.87 -2.79
CA LEU A 20 9.66 -1.18 -3.63
C LEU A 20 8.36 -0.93 -2.85
N TYR A 21 7.82 -1.99 -2.24
CA TYR A 21 6.57 -1.88 -1.50
C TYR A 21 6.71 -1.09 -0.19
N LEU A 22 7.84 -1.16 0.52
CA LEU A 22 8.09 -0.29 1.67
C LEU A 22 8.07 1.19 1.27
N ASN A 23 8.75 1.54 0.18
CA ASN A 23 8.70 2.91 -0.35
C ASN A 23 7.29 3.29 -0.79
N PHE A 24 6.54 2.36 -1.39
CA PHE A 24 5.16 2.60 -1.80
C PHE A 24 4.23 2.84 -0.60
N LEU A 25 4.37 2.07 0.49
CA LEU A 25 3.64 2.28 1.75
C LEU A 25 3.95 3.67 2.33
N ASN A 26 5.22 4.08 2.35
CA ASN A 26 5.60 5.43 2.77
C ASN A 26 4.91 6.50 1.92
N SER A 27 4.84 6.35 0.59
CA SER A 27 4.11 7.28 -0.27
C SER A 27 2.61 7.37 0.05
N ILE A 28 2.00 6.27 0.52
CA ILE A 28 0.60 6.28 0.96
C ILE A 28 0.45 7.06 2.27
N VAL A 29 1.31 6.77 3.25
CA VAL A 29 1.32 7.48 4.55
C VAL A 29 1.60 8.97 4.37
N ASP A 30 2.55 9.35 3.51
CA ASP A 30 2.87 10.74 3.19
C ASP A 30 1.70 11.47 2.51
N SER A 31 0.84 10.73 1.81
CA SER A 31 -0.36 11.27 1.15
C SER A 31 -1.61 11.18 2.04
N GLN A 32 -1.52 10.63 3.25
CA GLN A 32 -2.65 10.44 4.15
C GLN A 32 -3.06 11.76 4.80
N GLY A 33 -4.38 12.00 4.82
CA GLY A 33 -4.97 13.20 5.41
C GLY A 33 -4.96 13.15 6.94
N ALA A 34 -5.14 14.31 7.57
CA ALA A 34 -5.24 14.39 9.03
C ALA A 34 -6.44 13.63 9.61
N ASP A 35 -7.44 13.34 8.78
CA ASP A 35 -8.62 12.53 9.09
C ASP A 35 -8.41 11.02 8.82
N GLY A 36 -7.22 10.64 8.34
CA GLY A 36 -6.85 9.27 8.00
C GLY A 36 -7.25 8.84 6.58
N ALA A 37 -7.90 9.70 5.80
CA ALA A 37 -8.26 9.39 4.42
C ALA A 37 -7.03 9.31 3.51
N VAL A 38 -7.03 8.36 2.59
CA VAL A 38 -5.99 8.18 1.56
C VAL A 38 -6.57 8.44 0.16
N PRO A 39 -5.77 8.89 -0.81
CA PRO A 39 -6.20 9.07 -2.20
C PRO A 39 -6.26 7.75 -2.99
N ASP A 40 -6.83 7.77 -4.20
CA ASP A 40 -6.79 6.59 -5.10
C ASP A 40 -5.39 6.31 -5.70
N THR A 41 -4.57 7.35 -5.85
CA THR A 41 -3.24 7.27 -6.47
C THR A 41 -2.18 7.89 -5.57
N VAL A 42 -0.98 7.31 -5.57
CA VAL A 42 0.18 7.83 -4.83
C VAL A 42 1.44 7.76 -5.73
N PRO A 43 2.22 8.86 -5.84
CA PRO A 43 1.88 10.21 -5.42
C PRO A 43 0.56 10.70 -6.07
N PHE A 44 -0.23 11.48 -5.34
CA PHE A 44 -1.56 11.87 -5.81
C PHE A 44 -1.46 12.83 -7.00
N SER A 45 -2.08 12.43 -8.11
CA SER A 45 -2.20 13.26 -9.32
C SER A 45 -3.57 13.18 -9.97
N ASP A 46 -4.29 12.07 -9.77
CA ASP A 46 -5.55 11.77 -10.42
C ASP A 46 -6.39 10.79 -9.57
N GLY A 47 -7.70 10.77 -9.79
CA GLY A 47 -8.65 9.97 -9.01
C GLY A 47 -9.22 10.70 -7.79
N ASP A 48 -9.96 9.97 -6.97
CA ASP A 48 -10.68 10.51 -5.84
C ASP A 48 -9.80 10.64 -4.58
N TYR A 49 -10.16 11.63 -3.78
CA TYR A 49 -9.70 11.82 -2.41
C TYR A 49 -10.92 12.30 -1.60
N PRO A 50 -11.49 11.48 -0.70
CA PRO A 50 -11.01 10.16 -0.27
C PRO A 50 -11.21 9.07 -1.33
N SER A 51 -10.31 8.09 -1.35
CA SER A 51 -10.44 6.89 -2.18
C SER A 51 -11.69 6.09 -1.84
N ASP A 52 -12.24 5.36 -2.80
CA ASP A 52 -13.22 4.33 -2.46
C ASP A 52 -12.56 3.16 -1.69
N PRO A 53 -13.35 2.32 -0.98
CA PRO A 53 -12.80 1.27 -0.13
C PRO A 53 -11.88 0.26 -0.85
N ASN A 54 -12.11 -0.02 -2.13
CA ASN A 54 -11.29 -0.98 -2.87
C ASN A 54 -9.89 -0.43 -3.17
N TRP A 55 -9.74 0.89 -3.35
CA TRP A 55 -8.43 1.53 -3.52
C TRP A 55 -7.77 1.84 -2.17
N GLY A 56 -8.53 2.37 -1.22
CA GLY A 56 -8.02 2.73 0.11
C GLY A 56 -7.49 1.55 0.93
N THR A 57 -8.00 0.34 0.70
CA THR A 57 -7.51 -0.89 1.35
C THR A 57 -6.11 -1.31 0.92
N ALA A 58 -5.47 -0.63 -0.04
CA ALA A 58 -4.11 -0.95 -0.45
C ALA A 58 -3.09 -0.85 0.69
N LEU A 59 -3.19 0.15 1.57
CA LEU A 59 -2.29 0.30 2.73
C LEU A 59 -2.31 -0.95 3.63
N PRO A 60 -3.44 -1.35 4.24
CA PRO A 60 -3.47 -2.53 5.09
C PRO A 60 -3.22 -3.84 4.31
N THR A 61 -3.66 -3.94 3.04
CA THR A 61 -3.48 -5.16 2.24
C THR A 61 -2.01 -5.41 1.91
N ILE A 62 -1.30 -4.40 1.43
CA ILE A 62 0.11 -4.53 1.05
C ILE A 62 0.97 -4.77 2.29
N ALA A 63 0.75 -4.02 3.39
CA ALA A 63 1.48 -4.23 4.64
C ALA A 63 1.32 -5.66 5.19
N TRP A 64 0.09 -6.19 5.16
CA TRP A 64 -0.18 -7.57 5.58
C TRP A 64 0.52 -8.62 4.70
N GLN A 65 0.54 -8.41 3.38
CA GLN A 65 1.19 -9.37 2.47
C GLN A 65 2.71 -9.34 2.62
N LEU A 66 3.31 -8.16 2.82
CA LEU A 66 4.74 -8.05 3.14
C LEU A 66 5.09 -8.76 4.44
N TYR A 67 4.33 -8.52 5.52
CA TYR A 67 4.51 -9.22 6.79
C TYR A 67 4.44 -10.74 6.60
N ARG A 68 3.43 -11.24 5.87
CA ARG A 68 3.28 -12.68 5.63
C ARG A 68 4.39 -13.29 4.77
N HIS A 69 4.92 -12.53 3.81
CA HIS A 69 5.91 -13.02 2.87
C HIS A 69 7.33 -12.99 3.46
N TYR A 70 7.69 -11.90 4.15
CA TYR A 70 9.04 -11.68 4.67
C TYR A 70 9.19 -11.92 6.17
N MET A 71 8.08 -12.11 6.90
CA MET A 71 8.06 -12.28 8.36
C MET A 71 8.68 -11.09 9.11
N ASP A 72 8.57 -9.89 8.54
CA ASP A 72 9.05 -8.63 9.11
C ASP A 72 7.87 -7.89 9.76
N ASP A 73 7.89 -7.82 11.10
CA ASP A 73 6.85 -7.20 11.91
C ASP A 73 6.91 -5.66 11.88
N GLN A 74 8.06 -5.07 11.53
CA GLN A 74 8.21 -3.61 11.42
C GLN A 74 7.31 -3.02 10.35
N VAL A 75 6.95 -3.81 9.33
CA VAL A 75 6.05 -3.40 8.25
C VAL A 75 4.64 -3.13 8.74
N LEU A 76 4.24 -3.66 9.90
CA LEU A 76 2.92 -3.42 10.49
C LEU A 76 2.86 -2.15 11.35
N CYS A 77 3.98 -1.47 11.54
CA CYS A 77 4.08 -0.22 12.31
C CYS A 77 3.95 1.05 11.44
N VAL A 78 3.59 0.89 10.16
CA VAL A 78 3.29 2.01 9.24
C VAL A 78 2.00 2.72 9.58
#